data_AF-A0A090XEL2-F1
#
_entry.id   AF-A0A090XEL2-F1
#
_cell.length_a   1.000
_cell.length_b   1.000
_cell.length_c   1.000
_cell.angle_alpha   90.00
_cell.angle_beta   90.00
_cell.angle_gamma   90.00
#
_symmetry.space_group_name_H-M   'P 1'
#
loop_
_entity.id
_entity.type
_entity.pdbx_description
1 polymer ?
#
loop_
_entity_poly.entity_id
_entity_poly.type
_entity_poly.pdbx_seq_one_letter_code
_entity_poly.pdbx_strand_id
1 'polypeptide(L)'
;PTDNTVAWQRFLPHGVVALLPLDAEHSSLVWTLRTDLADKLMRLEEDSSVDALNQTMWGESKQIPLVEGVVSAVGSTLKRFGLVNGGHSAAPVNILQLVPGSRATFPRRTQLRCALCAPRGWPSLGMQLTGSIPWLAKVANLGFGDSQGLAELLVRSVYEGSPIVSFDTLLAYETERQRHTVPFLLAIEGLVALYRFNWGPAIAARSVGLQILDACTAIKDKIIDRASY
;
A
#
# COMPACT_ATOMS: atom_id res chain seq x y z
N PRO A 1 18.55 16.03 -12.83
CA PRO A 1 18.05 15.74 -11.47
C PRO A 1 16.53 15.55 -11.50
N THR A 2 16.03 14.39 -11.09
CA THR A 2 14.60 14.19 -10.84
C THR A 2 14.27 14.83 -9.49
N ASP A 3 13.24 15.66 -9.43
CA ASP A 3 12.82 16.28 -8.17
C ASP A 3 12.26 15.22 -7.22
N ASN A 4 12.74 15.22 -5.97
CA ASN A 4 12.29 14.30 -4.93
C ASN A 4 10.98 14.77 -4.30
N THR A 5 9.92 14.89 -5.10
CA THR A 5 8.62 15.44 -4.67
C THR A 5 7.48 14.44 -4.78
N VAL A 6 7.70 13.30 -5.42
CA VAL A 6 6.67 12.30 -5.70
C VAL A 6 6.93 11.02 -4.92
N ALA A 7 5.94 10.59 -4.14
CA ALA A 7 5.96 9.26 -3.53
C ALA A 7 5.87 8.20 -4.62
N TRP A 8 6.80 7.25 -4.59
CA TRP A 8 6.94 6.23 -5.63
C TRP A 8 6.78 4.84 -5.03
N GLN A 9 6.08 3.96 -5.74
CA GLN A 9 5.89 2.58 -5.33
C GLN A 9 6.01 1.63 -6.53
N ARG A 10 6.76 0.55 -6.33
CA ARG A 10 6.92 -0.52 -7.33
C ARG A 10 6.68 -1.88 -6.73
N PHE A 11 5.86 -2.63 -7.46
CA PHE A 11 5.55 -4.02 -7.14
C PHE A 11 6.55 -4.94 -7.85
N LEU A 12 7.22 -5.79 -7.08
CA LEU A 12 8.19 -6.78 -7.54
C LEU A 12 7.65 -8.19 -7.25
N PRO A 13 8.12 -9.23 -7.96
CA PRO A 13 7.72 -10.61 -7.67
C PRO A 13 8.02 -11.07 -6.23
N HIS A 14 9.06 -10.50 -5.63
CA HIS A 14 9.54 -10.85 -4.29
C HIS A 14 9.09 -9.90 -3.19
N GLY A 15 8.26 -8.89 -3.53
CA GLY A 15 7.72 -7.95 -2.57
C GLY A 15 7.46 -6.57 -3.18
N VAL A 16 7.39 -5.54 -2.35
CA VAL A 16 7.07 -4.18 -2.81
C VAL A 16 8.06 -3.21 -2.19
N VAL A 17 8.55 -2.30 -3.00
CA VAL A 17 9.42 -1.21 -2.59
C VAL A 17 8.64 0.09 -2.76
N ALA A 18 8.69 0.96 -1.75
CA ALA A 18 8.22 2.33 -1.87
C ALA A 18 9.25 3.31 -1.33
N LEU A 19 9.24 4.49 -1.94
CA LEU A 19 10.08 5.61 -1.64
C LEU A 19 9.17 6.79 -1.30
N LEU A 20 9.28 7.28 -0.07
CA LEU A 20 8.50 8.41 0.42
C LEU A 20 9.43 9.62 0.56
N PRO A 21 9.24 10.70 -0.21
CA PRO A 21 10.04 11.89 -0.07
C PRO A 21 9.82 12.54 1.30
N LEU A 22 10.91 12.89 1.98
CA LEU A 22 10.89 13.63 3.24
C LEU A 22 11.21 15.11 2.98
N ASP A 23 12.26 15.35 2.20
CA ASP A 23 12.66 16.67 1.71
C ASP A 23 13.28 16.54 0.29
N ALA A 24 13.92 17.60 -0.22
CA ALA A 24 14.49 17.60 -1.56
C ALA A 24 15.64 16.57 -1.75
N GLU A 25 16.29 16.13 -0.68
CA GLU A 25 17.51 15.30 -0.71
C GLU A 25 17.32 13.93 -0.02
N HIS A 26 16.33 13.80 0.86
CA HIS A 26 16.10 12.62 1.68
C HIS A 26 14.75 11.98 1.39
N SER A 27 14.76 10.65 1.38
CA SER A 27 13.56 9.83 1.27
C SER A 27 13.58 8.67 2.25
N SER A 28 12.42 8.36 2.81
CA SER A 28 12.20 7.14 3.57
C SER A 28 11.89 6.00 2.62
N LEU A 29 12.74 4.97 2.61
CA LEU A 29 12.51 3.76 1.83
C LEU A 29 11.93 2.66 2.72
N VAL A 30 10.89 2.00 2.22
CA VAL A 30 10.34 0.82 2.88
C VAL A 30 10.21 -0.29 1.86
N TRP A 31 10.92 -1.39 2.12
CA TRP A 31 10.97 -2.55 1.24
C TRP A 31 10.47 -3.79 1.95
N THR A 32 9.35 -4.34 1.46
CA THR A 32 8.86 -5.63 1.89
C THR A 32 9.57 -6.74 1.13
N LEU A 33 10.22 -7.65 1.85
CA LEU A 33 10.94 -8.80 1.31
C LEU A 33 10.58 -10.07 2.08
N ARG A 34 11.02 -11.23 1.56
CA ARG A 34 11.08 -12.46 2.36
C ARG A 34 12.18 -12.33 3.42
N THR A 35 12.01 -12.97 4.57
CA THR A 35 12.93 -12.88 5.71
C THR A 35 14.37 -13.24 5.34
N ASP A 36 14.56 -14.27 4.52
CA ASP A 36 15.87 -14.71 4.04
C ASP A 36 16.58 -13.67 3.16
N LEU A 37 15.83 -12.89 2.38
CA LEU A 37 16.38 -11.81 1.57
C LEU A 37 16.63 -10.55 2.40
N ALA A 38 15.74 -10.24 3.34
CA ALA A 38 15.91 -9.12 4.26
C ALA A 38 17.18 -9.29 5.11
N ASP A 39 17.41 -10.49 5.66
CA ASP A 39 18.60 -10.80 6.46
C ASP A 39 19.88 -10.68 5.64
N LYS A 40 19.86 -11.11 4.37
CA LYS A 40 20.99 -10.94 3.46
C LYS A 40 21.27 -9.47 3.20
N LEU A 41 20.23 -8.68 2.93
CA LEU A 41 20.37 -7.26 2.63
C LEU A 41 20.88 -6.45 3.84
N MET A 42 20.47 -6.82 5.05
CA MET A 42 20.97 -6.20 6.28
C MET A 42 22.43 -6.52 6.60
N ARG A 43 22.97 -7.63 6.06
CA ARG A 43 24.37 -8.02 6.23
C ARG A 43 25.31 -7.40 5.20
N LEU A 44 24.78 -6.85 4.11
CA LEU A 44 25.58 -6.18 3.09
C LEU A 44 26.12 -4.84 3.60
N GLU A 45 27.26 -4.43 3.05
CA GLU A 45 27.75 -3.06 3.16
C GLU A 45 26.76 -2.07 2.52
N GLU A 46 26.85 -0.81 2.94
CA GLU A 46 25.89 0.22 2.53
C GLU A 46 25.92 0.46 1.01
N ASP A 47 27.11 0.56 0.41
CA ASP A 47 27.28 0.76 -1.04
C ASP A 47 26.69 -0.41 -1.84
N SER A 48 27.00 -1.65 -1.45
CA SER A 48 26.44 -2.85 -2.07
C SER A 48 24.91 -2.93 -1.93
N SER A 49 24.36 -2.37 -0.85
CA SER A 49 22.92 -2.30 -0.63
C SER A 49 22.26 -1.26 -1.54
N VAL A 50 22.90 -0.11 -1.75
CA VAL A 50 22.46 0.93 -2.69
C VAL A 50 22.46 0.41 -4.12
N ASP A 51 23.49 -0.32 -4.53
CA ASP A 51 23.55 -0.94 -5.85
C ASP A 51 22.43 -1.95 -6.07
N ALA A 52 22.20 -2.83 -5.08
CA ALA A 52 21.10 -3.79 -5.14
C ALA A 52 19.73 -3.08 -5.21
N LEU A 53 19.54 -2.01 -4.44
CA LEU A 53 18.34 -1.19 -4.48
C LEU A 53 18.14 -0.58 -5.88
N ASN A 54 19.13 0.15 -6.40
CA ASN A 54 19.05 0.77 -7.72
C ASN A 54 18.79 -0.28 -8.82
N GLN A 55 19.45 -1.43 -8.79
CA GLN A 55 19.17 -2.51 -9.74
C GLN A 55 17.72 -2.99 -9.68
N THR A 56 17.13 -3.11 -8.49
CA THR A 56 15.72 -3.47 -8.36
C THR A 56 14.75 -2.36 -8.77
N MET A 57 15.14 -1.09 -8.56
CA MET A 57 14.35 0.09 -8.92
C MET A 57 14.34 0.31 -10.44
N TRP A 58 15.45 0.02 -11.13
CA TRP A 58 15.63 0.24 -12.57
C TRP A 58 15.50 -1.02 -13.43
N GLY A 59 15.53 -2.22 -12.85
CA GLY A 59 15.51 -3.47 -13.60
C GLY A 59 14.25 -3.62 -14.47
N GLU A 60 14.39 -4.18 -15.68
CA GLU A 60 13.25 -4.40 -16.58
C GLU A 60 12.43 -5.63 -16.15
N SER A 61 11.10 -5.54 -16.25
CA SER A 61 10.24 -6.72 -16.03
C SER A 61 10.28 -7.62 -17.26
N LYS A 62 10.54 -8.92 -17.10
CA LYS A 62 10.48 -9.90 -18.21
C LYS A 62 9.12 -9.83 -18.90
N GLN A 63 9.10 -9.37 -20.15
CA GLN A 63 7.90 -9.32 -20.97
C GLN A 63 7.61 -10.71 -21.54
N ILE A 64 6.34 -11.11 -21.53
CA ILE A 64 5.88 -12.37 -22.12
C ILE A 64 5.22 -12.02 -23.46
N PRO A 65 5.62 -12.64 -24.60
CA PRO A 65 5.14 -12.27 -25.93
C PRO A 65 3.61 -12.31 -26.10
N LEU A 66 2.94 -13.27 -25.47
CA LEU A 66 1.47 -13.37 -25.50
C LEU A 66 0.81 -12.17 -24.78
N VAL A 67 1.41 -11.70 -23.69
CA VAL A 67 0.90 -10.57 -22.92
C VAL A 67 0.98 -9.28 -23.73
N GLU A 68 2.05 -9.08 -24.52
CA GLU A 68 2.19 -7.90 -25.40
C GLU A 68 1.03 -7.79 -26.41
N GLY A 69 0.57 -8.92 -26.97
CA GLY A 69 -0.56 -8.95 -27.89
C GLY A 69 -1.86 -8.46 -27.24
N VAL A 70 -2.14 -8.89 -26.01
CA VAL A 70 -3.34 -8.45 -25.27
C VAL A 70 -3.23 -6.97 -24.87
N VAL A 71 -2.07 -6.57 -24.36
CA VAL A 71 -1.80 -5.21 -23.88
C VAL A 71 -1.85 -4.18 -25.02
N SER A 72 -1.34 -4.54 -26.20
CA SER A 72 -1.41 -3.68 -27.39
C SER A 72 -2.83 -3.57 -27.96
N ALA A 73 -3.61 -4.66 -27.95
CA ALA A 73 -5.00 -4.65 -28.36
C ALA A 73 -5.85 -3.70 -27.48
N VAL A 74 -5.71 -3.80 -26.15
CA VAL A 74 -6.40 -2.91 -25.20
C VAL A 74 -5.90 -1.46 -25.33
N GLY A 75 -4.60 -1.26 -25.47
CA GLY A 75 -4.06 0.09 -25.68
C GLY A 75 -4.61 0.73 -26.96
N SER A 76 -4.76 -0.04 -28.04
CA SER A 76 -5.31 0.45 -29.31
C SER A 76 -6.80 0.80 -29.21
N THR A 77 -7.59 0.02 -28.47
CA THR A 77 -9.01 0.32 -28.25
C THR A 77 -9.18 1.56 -27.38
N LEU A 78 -8.44 1.68 -26.28
CA LEU A 78 -8.45 2.88 -25.43
C LEU A 78 -8.07 4.15 -26.19
N LYS A 79 -7.07 4.07 -27.09
CA LYS A 79 -6.69 5.18 -27.98
C LYS A 79 -7.83 5.57 -28.92
N ARG A 80 -8.54 4.59 -29.51
CA ARG A 80 -9.70 4.86 -30.39
C ARG A 80 -10.83 5.59 -29.68
N PHE A 81 -10.99 5.37 -28.37
CA PHE A 81 -11.97 6.08 -27.54
C PHE A 81 -11.46 7.42 -26.99
N GLY A 82 -10.25 7.86 -27.35
CA GLY A 82 -9.69 9.14 -26.90
C GLY A 82 -9.34 9.20 -25.41
N LEU A 83 -9.24 8.03 -24.74
CA LEU A 83 -9.02 7.94 -23.29
C LEU A 83 -7.54 7.90 -22.89
N VAL A 84 -6.61 7.86 -23.85
CA VAL A 84 -5.18 7.77 -23.52
C VAL A 84 -4.60 9.17 -23.35
N ASN A 85 -4.52 9.60 -22.10
CA ASN A 85 -3.61 10.67 -21.69
C ASN A 85 -2.20 10.09 -21.56
N GLY A 86 -1.21 10.70 -22.21
CA GLY A 86 0.20 10.33 -22.06
C GLY A 86 0.63 10.58 -20.61
N GLY A 87 0.47 9.59 -19.75
CA GLY A 87 0.89 9.68 -18.35
C GLY A 87 2.40 9.88 -18.28
N HIS A 88 2.83 10.97 -17.65
CA HIS A 88 4.23 11.16 -17.28
C HIS A 88 4.57 10.12 -16.21
N SER A 89 5.13 8.98 -16.62
CA SER A 89 5.76 8.05 -15.70
C SER A 89 7.03 8.72 -15.21
N ALA A 90 6.96 9.32 -14.01
CA ALA A 90 8.14 9.85 -13.34
C ALA A 90 9.09 8.68 -13.09
N ALA A 91 10.25 8.71 -13.72
CA ALA A 91 11.29 7.71 -13.50
C ALA A 91 11.67 7.66 -12.02
N PRO A 92 12.00 6.48 -11.47
CA PRO A 92 12.44 6.38 -10.09
C PRO A 92 13.67 7.28 -9.84
N VAL A 93 13.75 7.87 -8.64
CA VAL A 93 14.92 8.65 -8.22
C VAL A 93 16.10 7.70 -8.01
N ASN A 94 17.30 8.10 -8.44
CA ASN A 94 18.51 7.31 -8.21
C ASN A 94 18.97 7.49 -6.76
N ILE A 95 19.18 6.40 -6.04
CA ILE A 95 19.62 6.44 -4.65
C ILE A 95 21.14 6.60 -4.66
N LEU A 96 21.65 7.66 -4.05
CA LEU A 96 23.10 7.93 -4.00
C LEU A 96 23.77 7.25 -2.82
N GLN A 97 23.16 7.35 -1.63
CA GLN A 97 23.73 6.83 -0.40
C GLN A 97 22.62 6.48 0.60
N LEU A 98 22.93 5.57 1.52
CA LEU A 98 22.14 5.32 2.73
C LEU A 98 22.66 6.18 3.88
N VAL A 99 21.75 6.67 4.72
CA VAL A 99 22.13 7.34 5.97
C VAL A 99 22.69 6.29 6.94
N PRO A 100 23.91 6.47 7.48
CA PRO A 100 24.53 5.47 8.36
C PRO A 100 23.66 5.15 9.57
N GLY A 101 23.48 3.86 9.87
CA GLY A 101 22.70 3.40 11.03
C GLY A 101 21.17 3.54 10.90
N SER A 102 20.66 3.99 9.75
CA SER A 102 19.21 4.17 9.51
C SER A 102 18.46 2.86 9.16
N ARG A 103 19.18 1.77 8.91
CA ARG A 103 18.59 0.50 8.45
C ARG A 103 17.93 -0.25 9.62
N ALA A 104 16.66 -0.59 9.45
CA ALA A 104 15.91 -1.41 10.40
C ALA A 104 15.05 -2.46 9.69
N THR A 105 14.91 -3.63 10.31
CA THR A 105 14.00 -4.69 9.84
C THR A 105 12.98 -5.03 10.91
N PHE A 106 11.75 -5.24 10.48
CA PHE A 106 10.64 -5.59 11.35
C PHE A 106 9.97 -6.86 10.81
N PRO A 107 9.78 -7.91 11.64
CA PRO A 107 9.14 -9.13 11.19
C PRO A 107 7.67 -8.85 10.85
N ARG A 108 7.27 -9.25 9.64
CA ARG A 108 5.88 -9.12 9.18
C ARG A 108 5.00 -10.14 9.89
N ARG A 109 4.26 -9.71 10.91
CA ARG A 109 3.15 -10.50 11.48
C ARG A 109 1.86 -10.06 10.85
N THR A 110 1.33 -10.84 9.90
CA THR A 110 -0.03 -10.62 9.40
C THR A 110 -1.01 -11.12 10.46
N GLN A 111 -1.64 -10.22 11.20
CA GLN A 111 -2.79 -10.55 12.04
C GLN A 111 -3.94 -9.64 11.62
N LEU A 112 -4.94 -10.22 10.98
CA LEU A 112 -6.23 -9.57 10.80
C LEU A 112 -7.10 -9.99 12.00
N ARG A 113 -7.21 -9.12 13.01
CA ARG A 113 -8.13 -9.31 14.14
C ARG A 113 -9.35 -8.42 13.90
N CYS A 114 -10.41 -9.00 13.37
CA CYS A 114 -11.68 -8.31 13.11
C CYS A 114 -12.63 -8.35 14.34
N ALA A 115 -12.08 -8.11 15.53
CA ALA A 115 -12.87 -8.06 16.76
C ALA A 115 -12.28 -7.02 17.71
N LEU A 116 -12.84 -5.82 17.70
CA LEU A 116 -12.59 -4.76 18.69
C LEU A 116 -13.34 -5.03 20.00
N CYS A 117 -14.49 -5.70 19.92
CA CYS A 117 -15.40 -5.85 21.04
C CYS A 117 -15.47 -7.30 21.50
N ALA A 118 -14.83 -7.62 22.62
CA ALA A 118 -15.04 -8.88 23.33
C ALA A 118 -15.95 -8.64 24.56
N PRO A 119 -16.90 -9.53 24.87
CA PRO A 119 -17.70 -9.42 26.08
C PRO A 119 -16.80 -9.40 27.33
N ARG A 120 -17.25 -8.67 28.36
CA ARG A 120 -16.51 -8.42 29.61
C ARG A 120 -15.92 -9.74 30.17
N GLY A 121 -14.60 -9.86 30.19
CA GLY A 121 -13.87 -11.02 30.74
C GLY A 121 -12.84 -11.67 29.81
N TRP A 122 -12.77 -11.29 28.54
CA TRP A 122 -11.75 -11.77 27.60
C TRP A 122 -10.79 -10.63 27.22
N PRO A 123 -9.48 -10.88 26.97
CA PRO A 123 -8.54 -9.83 26.58
C PRO A 123 -9.07 -9.03 25.38
N SER A 124 -9.36 -7.76 25.61
CA SER A 124 -9.79 -6.80 24.59
C SER A 124 -8.67 -6.63 23.56
N LEU A 125 -8.98 -6.97 22.32
CA LEU A 125 -8.07 -6.86 21.19
C LEU A 125 -8.33 -5.56 20.46
N GLY A 126 -7.38 -4.64 20.55
CA GLY A 126 -7.33 -3.53 19.62
C GLY A 126 -7.20 -4.04 18.18
N MET A 127 -7.73 -3.27 17.23
CA MET A 127 -7.57 -3.51 15.81
C MET A 127 -6.10 -3.25 15.42
N GLN A 128 -5.24 -4.26 15.59
CA GLN A 128 -3.88 -4.22 15.05
C GLN A 128 -3.92 -4.69 13.61
N LEU A 129 -4.14 -3.76 12.67
CA LEU A 129 -3.91 -4.01 11.25
C LEU A 129 -2.41 -4.03 10.98
N THR A 130 -1.76 -5.16 11.19
CA THR A 130 -0.37 -5.34 10.74
C THR A 130 -0.41 -6.08 9.40
N GLY A 131 -0.72 -5.35 8.33
CA GLY A 131 -0.76 -5.87 6.96
C GLY A 131 0.50 -5.52 6.18
N SER A 132 0.89 -6.39 5.25
CA SER A 132 2.06 -6.27 4.36
C SER A 132 2.13 -4.92 3.62
N ILE A 133 3.34 -4.45 3.29
CA ILE A 133 3.68 -3.45 2.24
C ILE A 133 3.79 -2.00 2.80
N PRO A 134 4.58 -1.08 2.20
CA PRO A 134 5.07 0.16 2.83
C PRO A 134 3.99 1.24 3.05
N TRP A 135 3.02 0.86 3.86
CA TRP A 135 1.79 1.57 4.20
C TRP A 135 1.72 1.81 5.72
N LEU A 136 2.84 1.70 6.44
CA LEU A 136 2.93 2.01 7.88
C LEU A 136 2.34 3.39 8.20
N ALA A 137 2.50 4.37 7.29
CA ALA A 137 1.85 5.67 7.38
C ALA A 137 0.31 5.59 7.32
N LYS A 138 -0.26 4.71 6.48
CA LYS A 138 -1.71 4.55 6.37
C LYS A 138 -2.31 3.71 7.50
N VAL A 139 -1.57 2.74 8.05
CA VAL A 139 -1.99 2.02 9.27
C VAL A 139 -2.09 3.00 10.44
N ALA A 140 -1.14 3.93 10.56
CA ALA A 140 -1.24 5.01 11.54
C ALA A 140 -2.47 5.91 11.28
N ASN A 141 -2.73 6.30 10.03
CA ASN A 141 -3.92 7.09 9.68
C ASN A 141 -5.23 6.36 10.00
N LEU A 142 -5.31 5.06 9.73
CA LEU A 142 -6.46 4.23 10.11
C LEU A 142 -6.65 4.23 11.64
N GLY A 143 -5.56 4.10 12.41
CA GLY A 143 -5.59 4.18 13.87
C GLY A 143 -6.02 5.56 14.39
N PHE A 144 -5.59 6.65 13.76
CA PHE A 144 -6.06 8.00 14.10
C PHE A 144 -7.55 8.17 13.81
N GLY A 145 -8.01 7.73 12.64
CA GLY A 145 -9.43 7.73 12.28
C GLY A 145 -10.28 6.92 13.25
N ASP A 146 -9.76 5.81 13.76
CA ASP A 146 -10.41 5.00 14.79
C ASP A 146 -10.44 5.70 16.15
N SER A 147 -9.33 6.35 16.55
CA SER A 147 -9.28 7.10 17.81
C SER A 147 -10.25 8.29 17.82
N GLN A 148 -10.37 8.99 16.69
CA GLN A 148 -11.34 10.07 16.51
C GLN A 148 -12.78 9.52 16.55
N GLY A 149 -13.04 8.44 15.82
CA GLY A 149 -14.36 7.80 15.80
C GLY A 149 -14.83 7.34 17.18
N LEU A 150 -13.90 6.76 17.95
CA LEU A 150 -14.17 6.36 19.33
C LEU A 150 -14.43 7.58 20.22
N ALA A 151 -13.64 8.65 20.07
CA ALA A 151 -13.83 9.89 20.82
C ALA A 151 -15.20 10.52 20.53
N GLU A 152 -15.62 10.58 19.27
CA GLU A 152 -16.95 11.07 18.87
C GLU A 152 -18.08 10.22 19.47
N LEU A 153 -17.93 8.89 19.49
CA LEU A 153 -18.90 7.98 20.10
C LEU A 153 -18.99 8.20 21.62
N LEU A 154 -17.86 8.38 22.30
CA LEU A 154 -17.81 8.67 23.74
C LEU A 154 -18.51 9.99 24.06
N VAL A 155 -18.20 11.05 23.31
CA VAL A 155 -18.82 12.38 23.46
C VAL A 155 -20.33 12.28 23.28
N ARG A 156 -20.78 11.64 22.20
CA ARG A 156 -22.21 11.44 21.92
C ARG A 156 -22.92 10.67 23.04
N SER A 157 -22.31 9.60 23.55
CA SER A 157 -22.87 8.79 24.63
C SER A 157 -23.08 9.62 25.90
N VAL A 158 -22.12 10.50 26.23
CA VAL A 158 -22.21 11.41 27.38
C VAL A 158 -23.34 12.43 27.18
N TYR A 159 -23.47 13.02 25.99
CA TYR A 159 -24.52 14.00 25.69
C TYR A 159 -25.93 13.39 25.74
N GLU A 160 -26.09 12.17 25.23
CA GLU A 160 -27.40 11.48 25.18
C GLU A 160 -27.78 10.84 26.53
N GLY A 161 -26.89 10.84 27.52
CA GLY A 161 -27.09 10.16 28.80
C GLY A 161 -27.10 8.63 28.67
N SER A 162 -26.59 8.10 27.56
CA SER A 162 -26.48 6.67 27.29
C SER A 162 -25.31 6.07 28.08
N PRO A 163 -25.36 4.78 28.44
CA PRO A 163 -24.24 4.12 29.11
C PRO A 163 -22.98 4.20 28.23
N ILE A 164 -21.94 4.80 28.79
CA ILE A 164 -20.61 4.92 28.17
C ILE A 164 -20.13 3.50 27.85
N VAL A 165 -19.92 3.21 26.55
CA VAL A 165 -19.35 1.93 26.08
C VAL A 165 -20.30 0.74 26.31
N SER A 166 -21.52 0.83 25.77
CA SER A 166 -22.38 -0.36 25.66
C SER A 166 -21.89 -1.29 24.54
N PHE A 167 -22.11 -2.59 24.69
CA PHE A 167 -21.67 -3.56 23.67
C PHE A 167 -22.31 -3.27 22.32
N ASP A 168 -23.60 -2.91 22.30
CA ASP A 168 -24.34 -2.64 21.06
C ASP A 168 -23.81 -1.39 20.34
N THR A 169 -23.43 -0.34 21.09
CA THR A 169 -22.86 0.89 20.49
C THR A 169 -21.45 0.63 19.94
N LEU A 170 -20.64 -0.13 20.66
CA LEU A 170 -19.32 -0.54 20.19
C LEU A 170 -19.39 -1.47 18.97
N LEU A 171 -20.33 -2.41 18.94
CA LEU A 171 -20.53 -3.32 17.82
C LEU A 171 -21.01 -2.58 16.57
N ALA A 172 -21.91 -1.60 16.73
CA ALA A 172 -22.35 -0.74 15.64
C ALA A 172 -21.19 0.09 15.08
N TYR A 173 -20.36 0.66 15.97
CA TYR A 173 -19.14 1.37 15.60
C TYR A 173 -18.16 0.47 14.82
N GLU A 174 -17.88 -0.72 15.34
CA GLU A 174 -17.00 -1.69 14.70
C GLU A 174 -17.53 -2.10 13.31
N THR A 175 -18.82 -2.37 13.21
CA THR A 175 -19.47 -2.73 11.93
C THR A 175 -19.31 -1.61 10.91
N GLU A 176 -19.53 -0.37 11.32
CA GLU A 176 -19.40 0.78 10.42
C GLU A 176 -17.94 0.97 9.98
N ARG A 177 -16.98 0.89 10.90
CA ARG A 177 -15.55 0.97 10.58
C ARG A 177 -15.11 -0.15 9.66
N GLN A 178 -15.57 -1.37 9.88
CA GLN A 178 -15.25 -2.51 9.02
C GLN A 178 -15.81 -2.32 7.60
N ARG A 179 -17.02 -1.79 7.44
CA ARG A 179 -17.60 -1.48 6.10
C ARG A 179 -16.73 -0.52 5.30
N HIS A 180 -16.08 0.43 5.96
CA HIS A 180 -15.20 1.39 5.29
C HIS A 180 -13.79 0.84 5.05
N THR A 181 -13.24 0.10 6.02
CA THR A 181 -11.84 -0.31 6.03
C THR A 181 -11.59 -1.64 5.34
N VAL A 182 -12.47 -2.64 5.52
CA VAL A 182 -12.27 -4.01 5.01
C VAL A 182 -12.25 -4.08 3.48
N PRO A 183 -13.17 -3.44 2.73
CA PRO A 183 -13.15 -3.51 1.26
C PRO A 183 -11.85 -2.94 0.68
N PHE A 184 -11.36 -1.84 1.26
CA PHE A 184 -10.10 -1.22 0.86
C PHE A 184 -8.90 -2.13 1.12
N LEU A 185 -8.83 -2.73 2.30
CA LEU A 185 -7.76 -3.70 2.64
C LEU A 185 -7.79 -4.91 1.72
N LEU A 186 -8.96 -5.49 1.46
CA LEU A 186 -9.13 -6.62 0.55
C LEU A 186 -8.72 -6.26 -0.89
N ALA A 187 -9.06 -5.05 -1.35
CA ALA A 187 -8.64 -4.59 -2.68
C ALA A 187 -7.11 -4.51 -2.78
N ILE A 188 -6.44 -3.99 -1.75
CA ILE A 188 -4.97 -3.94 -1.70
C ILE A 188 -4.38 -5.34 -1.64
N GLU A 189 -4.84 -6.21 -0.74
CA GLU A 189 -4.32 -7.58 -0.65
C GLU A 189 -4.54 -8.34 -1.97
N GLY A 190 -5.68 -8.14 -2.63
CA GLY A 190 -5.96 -8.67 -3.96
C GLY A 190 -4.99 -8.15 -5.01
N LEU A 191 -4.69 -6.84 -5.01
CA LEU A 191 -3.70 -6.25 -5.90
C LEU A 191 -2.31 -6.84 -5.64
N VAL A 192 -1.90 -6.92 -4.38
CA VAL A 192 -0.61 -7.48 -3.99
C VAL A 192 -0.50 -8.95 -4.39
N ALA A 193 -1.54 -9.74 -4.12
CA ALA A 193 -1.63 -11.13 -4.54
C ALA A 193 -1.53 -11.22 -6.07
N LEU A 194 -2.26 -10.35 -6.79
CA LEU A 194 -2.19 -10.26 -8.24
C LEU A 194 -0.75 -10.04 -8.69
N TYR A 195 0.04 -9.18 -8.02
CA TYR A 195 1.46 -8.89 -8.29
C TYR A 195 2.46 -9.98 -7.87
N ARG A 196 2.06 -10.94 -7.02
CA ARG A 196 2.90 -12.08 -6.61
C ARG A 196 2.90 -13.23 -7.61
N PHE A 197 1.84 -13.41 -8.41
CA PHE A 197 1.71 -14.56 -9.31
C PHE A 197 2.33 -14.35 -10.71
N ASN A 198 3.37 -15.10 -11.08
CA ASN A 198 4.08 -14.91 -12.35
C ASN A 198 3.54 -15.69 -13.57
N TRP A 199 2.31 -16.18 -13.52
CA TRP A 199 1.61 -16.74 -14.68
C TRP A 199 1.13 -15.67 -15.67
N GLY A 200 1.12 -16.03 -16.96
CA GLY A 200 0.77 -15.13 -18.07
C GLY A 200 -0.54 -14.34 -17.89
N PRO A 201 -1.65 -14.96 -17.45
CA PRO A 201 -2.91 -14.25 -17.23
C PRO A 201 -2.84 -13.13 -16.18
N ALA A 202 -2.18 -13.34 -15.03
CA ALA A 202 -2.06 -12.26 -14.04
C ALA A 202 -1.14 -11.15 -14.51
N ILE A 203 -0.07 -11.46 -15.25
CA ILE A 203 0.80 -10.43 -15.82
C ILE A 203 0.00 -9.57 -16.81
N ALA A 204 -0.81 -10.18 -17.68
CA ALA A 204 -1.72 -9.45 -18.56
C ALA A 204 -2.73 -8.59 -17.80
N ALA A 205 -3.35 -9.15 -16.76
CA ALA A 205 -4.32 -8.42 -15.94
C ALA A 205 -3.71 -7.18 -15.26
N ARG A 206 -2.48 -7.25 -14.76
CA ARG A 206 -1.76 -6.09 -14.19
C ARG A 206 -1.51 -5.02 -15.24
N SER A 207 -0.98 -5.40 -16.40
CA SER A 207 -0.64 -4.47 -17.48
C SER A 207 -1.87 -3.78 -18.06
N VAL A 208 -2.95 -4.54 -18.28
CA VAL A 208 -4.25 -4.00 -18.72
C VAL A 208 -4.84 -3.10 -17.64
N GLY A 209 -4.79 -3.53 -16.36
CA GLY A 209 -5.27 -2.74 -15.23
C GLY A 209 -4.57 -1.39 -15.11
N LEU A 210 -3.24 -1.35 -15.28
CA LEU A 210 -2.47 -0.10 -15.28
C LEU A 210 -2.87 0.80 -16.45
N GLN A 211 -3.04 0.28 -17.67
CA GLN A 211 -3.48 1.09 -18.81
C GLN A 211 -4.88 1.69 -18.60
N ILE A 212 -5.81 0.91 -18.05
CA ILE A 212 -7.16 1.39 -17.73
C ILE A 212 -7.10 2.46 -16.65
N LEU A 213 -6.31 2.23 -15.60
CA LEU A 213 -6.13 3.20 -14.53
C LEU A 213 -5.53 4.50 -15.07
N ASP A 214 -4.52 4.41 -15.94
CA ASP A 214 -3.91 5.57 -16.56
C ASP A 214 -4.84 6.36 -17.47
N ALA A 215 -5.70 5.65 -18.19
CA ALA A 215 -6.69 6.23 -19.08
C ALA A 215 -7.87 6.88 -18.32
N CYS A 216 -8.22 6.40 -17.13
CA CYS A 216 -9.39 6.85 -16.39
C CYS A 216 -9.03 7.76 -15.20
N THR A 217 -9.03 9.08 -15.43
CA THR A 217 -8.76 10.09 -14.40
C THR A 217 -9.75 10.02 -13.24
N ALA A 218 -11.04 9.75 -13.49
CA ALA A 218 -12.05 9.64 -12.43
C ALA A 218 -11.77 8.50 -11.42
N ILE A 219 -11.14 7.40 -11.88
CA ILE A 219 -10.72 6.32 -10.98
C ILE A 219 -9.50 6.78 -10.16
N LYS A 220 -8.55 7.50 -10.79
CA LYS A 220 -7.42 8.09 -10.07
C LYS A 220 -7.90 9.05 -8.98
N ASP A 221 -8.84 9.93 -9.30
CA ASP A 221 -9.39 10.91 -8.34
C ASP A 221 -10.05 10.21 -7.15
N LYS A 222 -10.83 9.15 -7.38
CA LYS A 222 -11.42 8.35 -6.30
C LYS A 222 -10.38 7.62 -5.44
N ILE A 223 -9.29 7.15 -6.05
CA ILE A 223 -8.20 6.49 -5.31
C ILE A 223 -7.45 7.53 -4.47
N ILE A 224 -7.19 8.71 -5.01
CA ILE A 224 -6.51 9.82 -4.33
C ILE A 224 -7.35 10.30 -3.16
N ASP A 225 -8.65 10.53 -3.36
CA ASP A 225 -9.59 10.92 -2.29
C ASP A 225 -9.61 9.89 -1.15
N ARG A 226 -9.57 8.60 -1.50
CA ARG A 226 -9.47 7.52 -0.50
C ARG A 226 -8.08 7.37 0.12
N ALA A 227 -7.04 7.96 -0.48
CA ALA A 227 -5.67 7.96 0.01
C ALA A 227 -5.38 9.14 0.96
N SER A 228 -6.11 10.26 0.82
CA SER A 228 -5.99 11.45 1.66
C SER A 228 -6.74 11.39 3.00
N TYR A 229 -7.46 10.29 3.27
CA TYR A 229 -8.11 10.01 4.55
C TYR A 229 -7.15 9.44 5.60
#